data_AF-A0A7V9N4Q4-F1
#
_entry.id   AF-A0A7V9N4Q4-F1
#
_cell.length_a   1.000
_cell.length_b   1.000
_cell.length_c   1.000
_cell.angle_alpha   90.00
_cell.angle_beta   90.00
_cell.angle_gamma   90.00
#
_symmetry.space_group_name_H-M   'P 1'
#
loop_
_entity.id
_entity.type
_entity.pdbx_description
1 polymer ?
#
loop_
_entity_poly.entity_id
_entity_poly.type
_entity_poly.pdbx_seq_one_letter_code
_entity_poly.pdbx_strand_id
1 'polypeptide(L)'
;MHDFVADPSAPPLVRGETTPLFMWRGAGIVLIGTHENGRWVLARAWLEGDRLEHVRRWSFPRPIPFSGQVRRLIIDATGDSVTARDEGFRALAWTEALS
;
A
#
# COMPACT_ATOMS: atom_id res chain seq x y z
N MET A 1 -27.70 21.06 -37.99
CA MET A 1 -26.84 21.77 -37.02
C MET A 1 -27.42 21.48 -35.65
N HIS A 2 -26.91 20.45 -34.97
CA HIS A 2 -27.38 20.07 -33.64
C HIS A 2 -26.38 20.63 -32.63
N ASP A 3 -26.79 21.67 -31.92
CA ASP A 3 -26.05 22.21 -30.78
C ASP A 3 -26.08 21.19 -29.64
N PHE A 4 -24.90 20.73 -29.24
CA PHE A 4 -24.70 19.86 -28.09
C PHE A 4 -24.70 20.74 -26.84
N VAL A 5 -25.84 20.85 -26.16
CA VAL A 5 -25.92 21.49 -24.86
C VAL A 5 -25.26 20.56 -23.84
N ALA A 6 -24.06 20.90 -23.38
CA ALA A 6 -23.40 20.20 -22.29
C ALA A 6 -24.19 20.44 -21.00
N ASP A 7 -24.65 19.36 -20.38
CA ASP A 7 -25.30 19.39 -19.07
C ASP A 7 -24.28 19.80 -17.99
N PRO A 8 -24.46 20.95 -17.31
CA PRO A 8 -23.52 21.44 -16.29
C PRO A 8 -23.59 20.66 -14.98
N SER A 9 -24.46 19.64 -14.87
CA SER A 9 -24.65 18.83 -13.66
C SER A 9 -23.93 17.47 -13.68
N ALA A 10 -23.21 17.13 -14.76
CA ALA A 10 -22.43 15.91 -14.78
C ALA A 10 -21.36 15.95 -13.66
N PRO A 11 -21.37 15.00 -12.71
CA PRO A 11 -20.30 14.91 -11.71
C PRO A 11 -18.98 14.80 -12.48
N PRO A 12 -17.90 15.46 -12.01
CA PRO A 12 -16.63 15.38 -12.69
C PRO A 12 -16.30 13.91 -12.91
N LEU A 13 -15.97 13.56 -14.16
CA LEU A 13 -15.33 12.29 -14.46
C LEU A 13 -14.06 12.27 -13.61
N VAL A 14 -14.13 11.67 -12.43
CA VAL A 14 -12.97 11.30 -11.65
C VAL A 14 -12.24 10.35 -12.57
N ARG A 15 -11.21 10.85 -13.26
CA ARG A 15 -10.20 10.00 -13.87
C ARG A 15 -9.62 9.23 -12.69
N GLY A 16 -10.13 8.02 -12.48
CA GLY A 16 -9.66 7.12 -11.45
C GLY A 16 -8.26 6.70 -11.84
N GLU A 17 -7.27 7.54 -11.56
CA GLU A 17 -5.89 7.11 -11.54
C GLU A 17 -5.80 6.03 -10.48
N THR A 18 -5.66 4.78 -10.92
CA THR A 18 -5.45 3.65 -10.02
C THR A 18 -4.16 3.91 -9.26
N THR A 19 -4.26 4.34 -8.00
CA THR A 19 -3.07 4.53 -7.16
C THR A 19 -2.43 3.16 -6.93
N PRO A 20 -1.16 2.97 -7.31
CA PRO A 20 -0.51 1.68 -7.18
C PRO A 20 -0.31 1.31 -5.70
N LEU A 21 -0.66 0.08 -5.36
CA LEU A 21 -0.52 -0.47 -4.01
C LEU A 21 0.81 -1.22 -3.87
N PHE A 22 1.43 -1.09 -2.70
CA PHE A 22 2.45 -2.05 -2.29
C PHE A 22 1.76 -3.29 -1.72
N MET A 23 2.18 -4.47 -2.14
CA MET A 23 1.67 -5.73 -1.60
C MET A 23 2.78 -6.74 -1.38
N TRP A 24 2.72 -7.42 -0.24
CA TRP A 24 3.54 -8.59 0.04
C TRP A 24 2.71 -9.64 0.79
N ARG A 25 3.01 -10.92 0.54
CA ARG A 25 2.36 -12.06 1.20
C ARG A 25 3.40 -13.13 1.50
N GLY A 26 3.38 -13.64 2.72
CA GLY A 26 4.28 -14.71 3.16
C GLY A 26 4.06 -15.07 4.63
N ALA A 27 4.44 -16.28 5.03
CA ALA A 27 4.36 -16.75 6.43
C ALA A 27 3.00 -16.47 7.11
N GLY A 28 1.90 -16.67 6.39
CA GLY A 28 0.55 -16.48 6.91
C GLY A 28 0.11 -15.02 7.11
N ILE A 29 0.92 -14.03 6.73
CA ILE A 29 0.56 -12.62 6.78
C ILE A 29 0.52 -11.97 5.39
N VAL A 30 -0.26 -10.89 5.29
CA VAL A 30 -0.32 -10.00 4.14
C VAL A 30 0.03 -8.59 4.60
N LEU A 31 0.85 -7.91 3.82
CA LEU A 31 1.17 -6.50 3.96
C LEU A 31 0.58 -5.74 2.79
N ILE A 32 -0.14 -4.65 3.08
CA ILE A 32 -0.73 -3.76 2.09
C ILE A 32 -0.28 -2.34 2.41
N GLY A 33 0.40 -1.70 1.46
CA GLY A 33 0.84 -0.31 1.54
C GLY A 33 0.05 0.60 0.61
N THR A 34 -0.37 1.74 1.14
CA THR A 34 -1.12 2.79 0.44
C THR A 34 -0.48 4.17 0.71
N HIS A 35 -0.70 5.12 -0.19
CA HIS A 35 -0.44 6.54 0.07
C HIS A 35 -1.78 7.25 0.24
N GLU A 36 -2.07 7.69 1.46
CA GLU A 36 -3.37 8.26 1.82
C GLU A 36 -3.16 9.58 2.56
N ASN A 37 -3.80 10.66 2.08
CA ASN A 37 -3.75 11.99 2.72
C ASN A 37 -2.32 12.46 3.02
N GLY A 38 -1.39 12.24 2.07
CA GLY A 38 0.03 12.62 2.21
C GLY A 38 0.82 11.76 3.20
N ARG A 39 0.34 10.56 3.55
CA ARG A 39 1.00 9.66 4.49
C ARG A 39 1.12 8.25 3.92
N TRP A 40 2.25 7.61 4.23
CA TRP A 40 2.48 6.21 3.90
C TRP A 40 1.81 5.34 4.94
N VAL A 41 0.85 4.55 4.51
CA VAL A 41 0.07 3.68 5.39
C VAL A 41 0.46 2.23 5.11
N LEU A 42 0.73 1.47 6.17
CA LEU A 42 0.96 0.04 6.08
C LEU A 42 -0.08 -0.69 6.92
N ALA A 43 -0.80 -1.63 6.32
CA ALA A 43 -1.65 -2.58 7.01
C ALA A 43 -1.01 -3.97 6.99
N ARG A 44 -1.07 -4.67 8.12
CA ARG A 44 -0.72 -6.09 8.24
C ARG A 44 -1.95 -6.86 8.70
N ALA A 45 -2.25 -7.94 8.01
CA ALA A 45 -3.27 -8.90 8.40
C ALA A 45 -2.71 -10.32 8.40
N TRP A 46 -3.34 -11.21 9.16
CA TRP A 46 -3.17 -12.65 9.03
C TRP A 46 -4.17 -13.22 8.04
N LEU A 47 -3.78 -14.25 7.30
CA LEU A 47 -4.66 -14.98 6.39
C LEU A 47 -5.26 -16.19 7.10
N GLU A 48 -6.59 -16.23 7.19
CA GLU A 48 -7.36 -17.37 7.68
C GLU A 48 -8.39 -17.75 6.62
N GLY A 49 -8.11 -18.82 5.87
CA GLY A 49 -8.86 -19.14 4.66
C GLY A 49 -8.86 -17.98 3.65
N ASP A 50 -10.05 -17.48 3.33
CA ASP A 50 -10.26 -16.32 2.43
C ASP A 50 -10.38 -14.98 3.19
N ARG A 51 -10.12 -14.97 4.50
CA ARG A 51 -10.30 -13.78 5.36
C ARG A 51 -8.97 -13.19 5.79
N LEU A 52 -9.01 -11.87 5.95
CA LEU A 52 -7.95 -11.10 6.60
C LEU A 52 -8.34 -10.83 8.05
N GLU A 53 -7.55 -11.34 8.98
CA GLU A 53 -7.81 -11.24 10.42
C GLU A 53 -6.70 -10.50 11.16
N HIS A 54 -7.02 -10.05 12.39
CA HIS A 54 -6.07 -9.38 13.30
C HIS A 54 -5.30 -8.23 12.63
N VAL A 55 -6.04 -7.38 11.93
CA VAL A 55 -5.51 -6.27 11.14
C VAL A 55 -4.89 -5.23 12.08
N ARG A 56 -3.63 -4.86 11.80
CA ARG A 56 -2.95 -3.72 12.42
C ARG A 56 -2.50 -2.75 11.35
N ARG A 57 -2.63 -1.46 11.64
CA ARG A 57 -2.34 -0.38 10.70
C ARG A 57 -1.38 0.63 11.32
N TRP A 58 -0.41 1.07 10.53
CA TRP A 58 0.54 2.13 10.88
C TRP A 58 0.51 3.23 9.82
N SER A 59 0.89 4.44 10.21
CA SER A 59 0.98 5.58 9.30
C SER A 59 2.25 6.39 9.54
N PHE A 60 2.98 6.65 8.46
CA PHE A 60 4.29 7.26 8.50
C PHE A 60 4.31 8.54 7.67
N PRO A 61 4.92 9.63 8.17
CA PRO A 61 5.06 10.87 7.41
C PRO A 61 6.20 10.80 6.37
N ARG A 62 7.03 9.75 6.39
CA ARG A 62 8.22 9.62 5.55
C ARG A 62 8.38 8.19 5.00
N PRO A 63 8.96 8.03 3.80
CA PRO A 63 9.29 6.73 3.20
C PRO A 63 10.10 5.77 4.08
N ILE A 64 11.18 6.24 4.69
CA ILE A 64 12.15 5.39 5.40
C ILE A 64 11.53 4.62 6.59
N PRO A 65 10.74 5.25 7.48
CA PRO A 65 10.03 4.51 8.53
C PRO A 65 9.04 3.47 7.99
N PHE A 66 8.38 3.74 6.86
CA PHE A 66 7.46 2.80 6.23
C PHE A 66 8.20 1.55 5.73
N SER A 67 9.28 1.71 4.98
CA SER A 67 10.07 0.57 4.47
C SER A 67 10.75 -0.21 5.60
N GLY A 68 11.21 0.48 6.64
CA GLY A 68 11.73 -0.15 7.85
C GLY A 68 10.70 -1.02 8.57
N GLN A 69 9.44 -0.56 8.64
CA GLN A 69 8.35 -1.34 9.20
C GLN A 69 8.05 -2.59 8.37
N VAL A 70 8.02 -2.48 7.03
CA VAL A 70 7.86 -3.64 6.13
C VAL A 70 8.92 -4.69 6.44
N ARG A 71 10.20 -4.28 6.44
CA ARG A 71 11.32 -5.17 6.76
C ARG A 71 11.14 -5.84 8.12
N ARG A 72 10.83 -5.08 9.17
CA ARG A 72 10.63 -5.62 10.51
C ARG A 72 9.54 -6.70 10.53
N LEU A 73 8.38 -6.41 9.94
CA LEU A 73 7.25 -7.34 9.95
C LEU A 73 7.53 -8.62 9.17
N ILE A 74 8.34 -8.56 8.11
CA ILE A 74 8.75 -9.74 7.37
C ILE A 74 9.73 -10.57 8.22
N ILE A 75 10.74 -9.95 8.85
CA ILE A 75 11.66 -10.66 9.77
C ILE A 75 10.87 -11.34 10.89
N ASP A 76 9.95 -10.63 11.52
CA ASP A 76 9.16 -11.16 12.64
C ASP A 76 8.32 -12.38 12.21
N ALA A 77 7.86 -12.42 10.95
CA ALA A 77 7.01 -13.49 10.43
C ALA A 77 7.81 -14.68 9.87
N THR A 78 8.95 -14.44 9.23
CA THR A 78 9.69 -15.47 8.48
C THR A 78 10.99 -15.90 9.16
N GLY A 79 11.57 -15.06 10.02
CA GLY A 79 12.95 -15.21 10.49
C GLY A 79 14.03 -14.97 9.40
N ASP A 80 13.63 -14.66 8.16
CA ASP A 80 14.52 -14.49 7.02
C ASP A 80 14.91 -13.01 6.83
N SER A 81 16.14 -12.70 7.23
CA SER A 81 16.70 -11.36 7.15
C SER A 81 17.03 -10.89 5.73
N VAL A 82 17.26 -11.82 4.79
CA VAL A 82 17.60 -11.49 3.39
C VAL A 82 16.33 -11.06 2.66
N THR A 83 15.29 -11.91 2.68
CA THR A 83 14.00 -11.58 2.09
C THR A 83 13.45 -10.28 2.66
N ALA A 84 13.53 -10.09 3.97
CA ALA A 84 13.03 -8.88 4.59
C ALA A 84 13.80 -7.61 4.19
N ARG A 85 15.11 -7.71 4.00
CA ARG A 85 15.92 -6.58 3.52
C ARG A 85 15.51 -6.20 2.11
N ASP A 86 15.41 -7.18 1.23
CA ASP A 86 15.13 -6.96 -0.19
C ASP A 86 13.70 -6.41 -0.38
N GLU A 87 12.74 -6.91 0.39
CA GLU A 87 11.37 -6.38 0.42
C GLU A 87 11.28 -4.98 1.05
N GLY A 88 12.12 -4.69 2.04
CA GLY A 88 12.27 -3.33 2.56
C GLY A 88 12.77 -2.36 1.48
N PHE A 89 13.74 -2.76 0.65
CA PHE A 89 14.20 -1.95 -0.47
C PHE A 89 13.12 -1.79 -1.54
N ARG A 90 12.37 -2.86 -1.87
CA ARG A 90 11.22 -2.79 -2.79
C ARG A 90 10.16 -1.81 -2.30
N ALA A 91 9.86 -1.83 -0.99
CA ALA A 91 8.94 -0.89 -0.38
C ALA A 91 9.43 0.56 -0.46
N LEU A 92 10.72 0.81 -0.24
CA LEU A 92 11.31 2.15 -0.38
C LEU A 92 11.24 2.63 -1.84
N ALA A 93 11.64 1.80 -2.81
CA ALA A 93 11.56 2.14 -4.22
C ALA A 93 10.11 2.45 -4.67
N TRP A 94 9.13 1.70 -4.15
CA TRP A 94 7.71 2.00 -4.38
C TRP A 94 7.30 3.36 -3.83
N THR A 95 7.73 3.74 -2.62
CA THR A 95 7.41 5.07 -2.07
C THR A 95 8.07 6.20 -2.85
N GLU A 96 9.27 6.00 -3.37
CA GLU A 96 9.99 6.98 -4.18
C GLU A 96 9.35 7.17 -5.56
N ALA A 97 8.83 6.10 -6.16
CA ALA A 97 8.12 6.17 -7.44
C ALA A 97 6.77 6.91 -7.37
N LEU A 98 6.24 7.11 -6.16
CA LEU A 98 4.96 7.76 -5.88
C LEU A 98 5.09 9.17 -5.27
N SER A 99 6.31 9.60 -4.94
CA SER A 99 6.61 10.93 -4.39
C SER A 99 6.86 11.93 -5.50
#